data_AF-W9AQB1-F1
#
_entry.id   AF-W9AQB1-F1
#
_cell.length_a   1.000
_cell.length_b   1.000
_cell.length_c   1.000
_cell.angle_alpha   90.00
_cell.angle_beta   90.00
_cell.angle_gamma   90.00
#
_symmetry.space_group_name_H-M   'P 1'
#
loop_
_entity.id
_entity.type
_entity.pdbx_description
1 polymer ?
#
loop_
_entity_poly.entity_id
_entity_poly.type
_entity_poly.pdbx_seq_one_letter_code
_entity_poly.pdbx_strand_id
1 'polypeptide(L)'
;MRKIALILLFVLLLTTKTVTMAEYNDALLDIADYTETIKLPIDDWSVTVREQISEEDAIEVMTKMKKEGLQATKKETENSTNYSLADTQNSSKLNVYYNVIVHSGKAELIAVIEGRDWSESMKELYVKKITKVKNKYFTNMAQTFACLTVIDDAIIGSDYFFKDLTKTFNIQQETVQFDNNENLSHNFIFYGYTPLWTQKISLENATMNIQVAVTENAEGHLTYTIGTPILINEY
;
A
#
# COMPACT_ATOMS: atom_id res chain seq x y z
N MET A 1 20.25 -43.71 -32.55
CA MET A 1 19.22 -42.65 -32.72
C MET A 1 18.23 -42.55 -31.55
N ARG A 2 17.59 -43.64 -31.09
CA ARG A 2 16.66 -43.62 -29.92
C ARG A 2 17.23 -43.01 -28.63
N LYS A 3 18.51 -43.29 -28.31
CA LYS A 3 19.17 -42.76 -27.09
C LYS A 3 19.44 -41.24 -27.16
N ILE A 4 19.68 -40.69 -28.35
CA ILE A 4 19.92 -39.26 -28.56
C ILE A 4 18.59 -38.50 -28.45
N ALA A 5 17.50 -39.07 -28.97
CA ALA A 5 16.15 -38.50 -28.83
C ALA A 5 15.69 -38.41 -27.37
N LEU A 6 16.03 -39.39 -26.52
CA LEU A 6 15.72 -39.37 -25.09
C LEU A 6 16.49 -38.30 -24.32
N ILE A 7 17.76 -38.05 -24.66
CA ILE A 7 18.58 -37.01 -24.03
C ILE A 7 18.09 -35.61 -24.43
N LEU A 8 17.73 -35.41 -25.70
CA LEU A 8 17.12 -34.15 -26.17
C LEU A 8 15.76 -33.87 -25.49
N LEU A 9 14.94 -34.91 -25.27
CA LEU A 9 13.69 -34.79 -24.54
C LEU A 9 13.91 -34.39 -23.07
N PHE A 10 14.95 -34.93 -22.43
CA PHE A 10 15.29 -34.60 -21.04
C PHE A 10 15.85 -33.18 -20.88
N VAL A 11 16.63 -32.69 -21.86
CA VAL A 11 17.14 -31.31 -21.89
C VAL A 11 16.01 -30.31 -22.14
N LEU A 12 15.00 -30.65 -22.95
CA LEU A 12 13.81 -29.82 -23.16
C LEU A 12 12.99 -29.64 -21.88
N LEU A 13 12.84 -30.69 -21.07
CA LEU A 13 12.12 -30.64 -19.79
C LEU A 13 12.81 -29.76 -18.72
N LEU A 14 14.13 -29.54 -18.82
CA LEU A 14 14.87 -28.65 -17.91
C LEU A 14 14.76 -27.16 -18.30
N THR A 15 14.21 -26.84 -19.47
CA THR A 15 14.05 -25.46 -19.95
C THR A 15 12.69 -24.85 -19.69
N THR A 16 11.78 -25.55 -19.00
CA THR A 16 10.68 -24.87 -18.33
C THR A 16 11.28 -24.12 -17.14
N LYS A 17 11.89 -22.97 -17.42
CA LYS A 17 11.84 -21.87 -16.47
C LYS A 17 10.36 -21.71 -16.19
N THR A 18 9.92 -22.21 -15.03
CA THR A 18 8.76 -21.60 -14.38
C THR A 18 9.06 -20.12 -14.50
N VAL A 19 8.26 -19.42 -15.30
CA VAL A 19 8.11 -17.99 -15.11
C VAL A 19 7.57 -17.94 -13.69
N THR A 20 8.49 -17.86 -12.73
CA THR A 20 8.20 -17.35 -11.40
C THR A 20 7.59 -16.01 -11.73
N MET A 21 6.26 -16.00 -11.75
CA MET A 21 5.44 -14.81 -11.63
C MET A 21 6.17 -14.01 -10.58
N ALA A 22 6.84 -12.92 -11.01
CA ALA A 22 7.67 -12.12 -10.13
C ALA A 22 6.90 -11.99 -8.84
N GLU A 23 7.48 -12.55 -7.76
CA GLU A 23 6.82 -12.77 -6.48
C GLU A 23 6.02 -11.50 -6.19
N TYR A 24 4.69 -11.61 -6.23
CA TYR A 24 3.80 -10.46 -6.13
C TYR A 24 3.94 -9.93 -4.71
N ASN A 25 4.92 -9.06 -4.53
CA ASN A 25 5.35 -8.55 -3.26
C ASN A 25 4.54 -7.28 -2.99
N ASP A 26 3.39 -7.49 -2.38
CA ASP A 26 2.41 -6.46 -2.07
C ASP A 26 2.33 -6.32 -0.55
N ALA A 27 2.92 -5.23 -0.06
CA ALA A 27 3.07 -5.02 1.36
C ALA A 27 1.73 -4.95 2.10
N LEU A 28 0.62 -4.53 1.47
CA LEU A 28 -0.69 -4.59 2.12
C LEU A 28 -1.09 -6.04 2.40
N LEU A 29 -0.88 -6.95 1.44
CA LEU A 29 -1.19 -8.36 1.63
C LEU A 29 -0.35 -8.97 2.75
N ASP A 30 0.94 -8.65 2.81
CA ASP A 30 1.80 -9.16 3.88
C ASP A 30 1.37 -8.64 5.26
N ILE A 31 1.03 -7.34 5.36
CA ILE A 31 0.54 -6.73 6.60
C ILE A 31 -0.80 -7.36 7.00
N ALA A 32 -1.73 -7.53 6.05
CA ALA A 32 -3.03 -8.12 6.33
C ALA A 32 -2.91 -9.58 6.79
N ASP A 33 -2.11 -10.40 6.09
CA ASP A 33 -1.87 -11.80 6.45
C ASP A 33 -1.20 -11.92 7.84
N TYR A 34 -0.31 -10.99 8.20
CA TYR A 34 0.23 -10.89 9.57
C TYR A 34 -0.87 -10.59 10.59
N THR A 35 -1.70 -9.57 10.35
CA THR A 35 -2.77 -9.18 11.29
C THR A 35 -3.81 -10.28 11.49
N GLU A 36 -4.16 -11.02 10.43
CA GLU A 36 -5.04 -12.20 10.52
C GLU A 36 -4.38 -13.32 11.35
N THR A 37 -3.06 -13.52 11.21
CA THR A 37 -2.31 -14.54 11.97
C THR A 37 -2.32 -14.26 13.47
N ILE A 38 -2.17 -12.99 13.87
CA ILE A 38 -2.26 -12.57 15.28
C ILE A 38 -3.70 -12.30 15.74
N LYS A 39 -4.68 -12.51 14.87
CA LYS A 39 -6.12 -12.37 15.12
C LYS A 39 -6.54 -10.97 15.55
N LEU A 40 -5.89 -9.95 15.01
CA LEU A 40 -6.33 -8.56 15.19
C LEU A 40 -7.31 -8.20 14.07
N PRO A 41 -8.51 -7.69 14.42
CA PRO A 41 -9.49 -7.28 13.41
C PRO A 41 -8.98 -6.04 12.67
N ILE A 42 -9.07 -6.09 11.34
CA ILE A 42 -8.77 -4.96 10.46
C ILE A 42 -10.00 -4.05 10.39
N ASP A 43 -9.85 -2.80 10.83
CA ASP A 43 -10.91 -1.80 10.79
C ASP A 43 -10.98 -1.16 9.39
N ASP A 44 -9.86 -0.55 8.97
CA ASP A 44 -9.72 0.09 7.67
C ASP A 44 -8.37 -0.23 7.02
N TRP A 45 -8.34 -0.08 5.71
CA TRP A 45 -7.11 -0.18 4.95
C TRP A 45 -7.19 0.68 3.69
N SER A 46 -6.03 1.14 3.24
CA SER A 46 -5.90 1.88 1.98
C SER A 46 -4.57 1.62 1.30
N VAL A 47 -4.59 1.72 -0.02
CA VAL A 47 -3.41 1.67 -0.89
C VAL A 47 -3.45 2.86 -1.82
N THR A 48 -2.38 3.64 -1.78
CA THR A 48 -2.18 4.80 -2.64
C THR A 48 -1.08 4.50 -3.63
N VAL A 49 -1.40 4.57 -4.92
CA VAL A 49 -0.41 4.54 -6.00
C VAL A 49 -0.17 5.97 -6.47
N ARG A 50 1.08 6.42 -6.49
CA ARG A 50 1.47 7.80 -6.82
C ARG A 50 2.59 7.81 -7.85
N GLU A 51 2.48 8.67 -8.85
CA GLU A 51 3.49 8.83 -9.89
C GLU A 51 3.59 10.29 -10.35
N GLN A 52 4.81 10.79 -10.50
CA GLN A 52 5.06 12.06 -11.18
C GLN A 52 5.14 11.83 -12.68
N ILE A 53 4.34 12.56 -13.44
CA ILE A 53 4.22 12.45 -14.89
C ILE A 53 4.27 13.84 -15.55
N SER A 54 4.41 13.88 -16.87
CA SER A 54 4.27 15.14 -17.61
C SER A 54 2.82 15.64 -17.58
N GLU A 55 2.63 16.93 -17.80
CA GLU A 55 1.28 17.51 -17.92
C GLU A 55 0.52 16.91 -19.11
N GLU A 56 1.21 16.63 -20.21
CA GLU A 56 0.65 15.99 -21.40
C GLU A 56 0.16 14.56 -21.11
N ASP A 57 0.97 13.75 -20.44
CA ASP A 57 0.59 12.38 -20.04
C ASP A 57 -0.60 12.41 -19.08
N ALA A 58 -0.63 13.37 -18.16
CA ALA A 58 -1.76 13.54 -17.23
C ALA A 58 -3.06 13.84 -17.98
N ILE A 59 -3.03 14.70 -19.00
CA ILE A 59 -4.18 14.99 -19.85
C ILE A 59 -4.64 13.74 -20.62
N GLU A 60 -3.71 12.93 -21.13
CA GLU A 60 -4.05 11.68 -21.81
C GLU A 60 -4.72 10.68 -20.86
N VAL A 61 -4.14 10.45 -19.67
CA VAL A 61 -4.67 9.56 -18.65
C VAL A 61 -6.06 10.02 -18.19
N MET A 62 -6.25 11.31 -17.90
CA MET A 62 -7.57 11.85 -17.55
C MET A 62 -8.59 11.68 -18.67
N THR A 63 -8.19 11.86 -19.93
CA THR A 63 -9.07 11.66 -21.08
C THR A 63 -9.51 10.20 -21.18
N LYS A 64 -8.59 9.26 -20.93
CA LYS A 64 -8.90 7.82 -20.85
C LYS A 64 -9.88 7.51 -19.72
N MET A 65 -9.63 8.03 -18.52
CA MET A 65 -10.54 7.86 -17.36
C MET A 65 -11.96 8.38 -17.65
N LYS A 66 -12.09 9.57 -18.23
CA LYS A 66 -13.39 10.14 -18.59
C LYS A 66 -14.14 9.31 -19.64
N LYS A 67 -13.42 8.76 -20.64
CA LYS A 67 -14.01 7.84 -21.64
C LYS A 67 -14.56 6.57 -21.03
N GLU A 68 -14.08 6.18 -19.85
CA GLU A 68 -14.54 5.02 -19.10
C GLU A 68 -15.69 5.31 -18.14
N GLY A 69 -16.21 6.55 -18.18
CA GLY A 69 -17.36 6.97 -17.40
C GLY A 69 -17.02 7.62 -16.06
N LEU A 70 -15.74 7.77 -15.70
CA LEU A 70 -15.35 8.45 -14.47
C LEU A 70 -15.71 9.93 -14.55
N GLN A 71 -16.35 10.43 -13.50
CA GLN A 71 -16.73 11.83 -13.37
C GLN A 71 -15.58 12.61 -12.74
N ALA A 72 -15.23 13.75 -13.33
CA ALA A 72 -14.16 14.60 -12.85
C ALA A 72 -14.71 15.89 -12.23
N THR A 73 -14.25 16.22 -11.04
CA THR A 73 -14.40 17.55 -10.43
C THR A 73 -13.07 18.29 -10.52
N LYS A 74 -13.13 19.62 -10.65
CA LYS A 74 -11.95 20.48 -10.79
C LYS A 74 -11.89 21.47 -9.63
N LYS A 75 -10.73 21.60 -8.99
CA LYS A 75 -10.43 22.64 -8.01
C LYS A 75 -9.15 23.35 -8.40
N GLU A 76 -9.22 24.66 -8.60
CA GLU A 76 -8.08 25.51 -8.91
C GLU A 76 -7.58 26.21 -7.64
N THR A 77 -6.28 26.35 -7.54
CA THR A 77 -5.58 27.20 -6.55
C THR A 77 -4.64 28.15 -7.30
N GLU A 78 -4.01 29.10 -6.59
CA GLU A 78 -3.05 30.03 -7.21
C GLU A 78 -1.91 29.31 -7.93
N ASN A 79 -1.53 28.11 -7.47
CA ASN A 79 -0.35 27.40 -7.96
C ASN A 79 -0.68 26.06 -8.63
N SER A 80 -1.88 25.51 -8.51
CA SER A 80 -2.17 24.17 -9.05
C SER A 80 -3.62 23.98 -9.44
N THR A 81 -3.83 23.03 -10.34
CA THR A 81 -5.16 22.52 -10.67
C THR A 81 -5.26 21.07 -10.20
N ASN A 82 -6.21 20.77 -9.33
CA ASN A 82 -6.53 19.41 -8.89
C ASN A 82 -7.79 18.92 -9.60
N TYR A 83 -7.69 17.74 -10.22
CA TYR A 83 -8.80 17.00 -10.76
C TYR A 83 -9.04 15.75 -9.91
N SER A 84 -10.21 15.65 -9.27
CA SER A 84 -10.63 14.43 -8.58
C SER A 84 -11.58 13.64 -9.47
N LEU A 85 -11.27 12.37 -9.73
CA LEU A 85 -12.08 11.49 -10.56
C LEU A 85 -12.55 10.27 -9.77
N ALA A 86 -13.84 9.97 -9.88
CA ALA A 86 -14.44 8.81 -9.22
C ALA A 86 -15.55 8.20 -10.08
N ASP A 87 -15.81 6.91 -9.86
CA ASP A 87 -17.00 6.26 -10.40
C ASP A 87 -18.18 6.51 -9.44
N THR A 88 -19.07 7.42 -9.82
CA THR A 88 -20.22 7.84 -9.01
C THR A 88 -21.36 6.82 -9.02
N GLN A 89 -21.27 5.77 -9.83
CA GLN A 89 -22.25 4.68 -9.90
C GLN A 89 -21.77 3.41 -9.18
N ASN A 90 -20.59 3.48 -8.54
CA ASN A 90 -19.94 2.30 -8.02
C ASN A 90 -20.62 1.79 -6.73
N SER A 91 -21.20 0.59 -6.81
CA SER A 91 -21.74 -0.16 -5.68
C SER A 91 -20.74 -1.18 -5.11
N SER A 92 -19.46 -1.11 -5.48
CA SER A 92 -18.47 -2.07 -4.99
C SER A 92 -18.17 -1.87 -3.50
N LYS A 93 -17.86 -2.98 -2.82
CA LYS A 93 -17.42 -3.01 -1.41
C LYS A 93 -16.09 -2.29 -1.13
N LEU A 94 -15.48 -1.74 -2.17
CA LEU A 94 -14.15 -1.13 -2.17
C LEU A 94 -14.25 0.16 -2.97
N ASN A 95 -13.69 1.24 -2.46
CA ASN A 95 -13.72 2.53 -3.13
C ASN A 95 -12.42 2.76 -3.90
N VAL A 96 -12.54 3.41 -5.06
CA VAL A 96 -11.38 3.82 -5.84
C VAL A 96 -11.56 5.25 -6.30
N TYR A 97 -10.60 6.09 -5.96
CA TYR A 97 -10.56 7.49 -6.35
C TYR A 97 -9.24 7.79 -7.03
N TYR A 98 -9.27 8.76 -7.94
CA TYR A 98 -8.09 9.24 -8.63
C TYR A 98 -7.97 10.73 -8.40
N ASN A 99 -6.75 11.22 -8.21
CA ASN A 99 -6.45 12.65 -8.21
C ASN A 99 -5.34 12.92 -9.22
N VAL A 100 -5.50 13.98 -9.99
CA VAL A 100 -4.48 14.49 -10.91
C VAL A 100 -4.20 15.93 -10.53
N ILE A 101 -3.00 16.19 -10.02
CA ILE A 101 -2.58 17.51 -9.56
C ILE A 101 -1.59 18.07 -10.58
N VAL A 102 -1.96 19.13 -11.29
CA VAL A 102 -1.13 19.78 -12.31
C VAL A 102 -0.51 21.06 -11.74
N HIS A 103 0.81 21.19 -11.88
CA HIS A 103 1.60 22.35 -11.48
C HIS A 103 2.69 22.63 -12.53
N SER A 104 2.55 23.74 -13.28
CA SER A 104 3.56 24.32 -14.18
C SER A 104 4.42 23.30 -14.95
N GLY A 105 3.82 22.57 -15.89
CA GLY A 105 4.52 21.62 -16.77
C GLY A 105 4.85 20.25 -16.13
N LYS A 106 4.39 20.02 -14.89
CA LYS A 106 4.44 18.72 -14.22
C LYS A 106 3.08 18.36 -13.68
N ALA A 107 2.84 17.06 -13.55
CA ALA A 107 1.64 16.56 -12.92
C ALA A 107 1.95 15.39 -11.98
N GLU A 108 1.04 15.18 -11.07
CA GLU A 108 1.05 14.06 -10.16
C GLU A 108 -0.25 13.29 -10.31
N LEU A 109 -0.11 12.00 -10.63
CA LEU A 109 -1.20 11.05 -10.71
C LEU A 109 -1.25 10.24 -9.44
N ILE A 110 -2.41 10.21 -8.80
CA ILE A 110 -2.67 9.49 -7.55
C ILE A 110 -3.89 8.61 -7.74
N ALA A 111 -3.82 7.36 -7.32
CA ALA A 111 -4.98 6.48 -7.18
C ALA A 111 -5.02 5.96 -5.75
N VAL A 112 -6.17 6.11 -5.10
CA VAL A 112 -6.42 5.58 -3.76
C VAL A 112 -7.43 4.46 -3.88
N ILE A 113 -7.08 3.28 -3.37
CA ILE A 113 -7.96 2.14 -3.21
C ILE A 113 -8.13 1.92 -1.72
N GLU A 114 -9.36 1.95 -1.22
CA GLU A 114 -9.63 1.80 0.21
C GLU A 114 -10.81 0.85 0.43
N GLY A 115 -10.83 0.25 1.62
CA GLY A 115 -11.90 -0.61 2.05
C GLY A 115 -12.00 -0.66 3.57
N ARG A 116 -13.10 -1.24 4.03
CA ARG A 116 -13.31 -1.65 5.41
C ARG A 116 -13.48 -3.15 5.44
N ASP A 117 -13.12 -3.74 6.57
CA ASP A 117 -13.04 -5.18 6.77
C ASP A 117 -12.06 -5.88 5.81
N TRP A 118 -11.51 -7.01 6.25
CA TRP A 118 -10.65 -7.86 5.42
C TRP A 118 -11.18 -9.29 5.44
N SER A 119 -11.45 -9.82 4.25
CA SER A 119 -11.88 -11.20 4.05
C SER A 119 -11.23 -11.72 2.78
N GLU A 120 -11.23 -13.04 2.56
CA GLU A 120 -10.69 -13.62 1.33
C GLU A 120 -11.33 -13.01 0.06
N SER A 121 -12.65 -12.76 0.10
CA SER A 121 -13.34 -12.10 -1.01
C SER A 121 -12.90 -10.65 -1.24
N MET A 122 -12.50 -9.95 -0.16
CA MET A 122 -11.95 -8.60 -0.24
C MET A 122 -10.52 -8.64 -0.79
N LYS A 123 -9.70 -9.59 -0.34
CA LYS A 123 -8.34 -9.84 -0.84
C LYS A 123 -8.32 -10.06 -2.34
N GLU A 124 -9.18 -10.95 -2.86
CA GLU A 124 -9.33 -11.18 -4.30
C GLU A 124 -9.77 -9.92 -5.06
N LEU A 125 -10.74 -9.18 -4.51
CA LEU A 125 -11.25 -7.94 -5.10
C LEU A 125 -10.16 -6.87 -5.16
N TYR A 126 -9.38 -6.72 -4.08
CA TYR A 126 -8.24 -5.82 -3.98
C TYR A 126 -7.19 -6.18 -5.02
N VAL A 127 -6.69 -7.42 -5.06
CA VAL A 127 -5.65 -7.87 -6.00
C VAL A 127 -6.06 -7.59 -7.46
N LYS A 128 -7.30 -7.91 -7.80
CA LYS A 128 -7.85 -7.63 -9.13
C LYS A 128 -7.89 -6.13 -9.42
N LYS A 129 -8.27 -5.32 -8.43
CA LYS A 129 -8.39 -3.87 -8.60
C LYS A 129 -7.03 -3.18 -8.70
N ILE A 130 -6.12 -3.42 -7.77
CA ILE A 130 -4.78 -2.80 -7.77
C ILE A 130 -4.02 -3.17 -9.03
N THR A 131 -4.07 -4.43 -9.46
CA THR A 131 -3.45 -4.88 -10.72
C THR A 131 -4.04 -4.14 -11.92
N LYS A 132 -5.37 -4.01 -11.99
CA LYS A 132 -6.05 -3.27 -13.06
C LYS A 132 -5.67 -1.80 -13.05
N VAL A 133 -5.62 -1.15 -11.89
CA VAL A 133 -5.27 0.27 -11.75
C VAL A 133 -3.83 0.52 -12.19
N LYS A 134 -2.87 -0.23 -11.62
CA LYS A 134 -1.44 -0.09 -11.94
C LYS A 134 -1.18 -0.31 -13.42
N ASN A 135 -1.64 -1.42 -14.00
CA ASN A 135 -1.40 -1.74 -15.41
C ASN A 135 -2.04 -0.76 -16.39
N LYS A 136 -3.06 -0.02 -15.96
CA LYS A 136 -3.87 0.80 -16.86
C LYS A 136 -3.46 2.26 -16.88
N TYR A 137 -3.01 2.79 -15.75
CA TYR A 137 -2.80 4.23 -15.57
C TYR A 137 -1.40 4.60 -15.11
N PHE A 138 -0.62 3.65 -14.60
CA PHE A 138 0.69 3.90 -14.02
C PHE A 138 1.78 3.18 -14.78
N THR A 139 3.01 3.71 -14.69
CA THR A 139 4.20 3.01 -15.17
C THR A 139 4.84 2.20 -14.04
N ASN A 140 5.98 1.57 -14.33
CA ASN A 140 6.79 0.88 -13.32
C ASN A 140 7.53 1.83 -12.37
N MET A 141 7.51 3.14 -12.62
CA MET A 141 8.09 4.17 -11.74
C MET A 141 7.16 4.60 -10.60
N ALA A 142 5.89 4.17 -10.63
CA ALA A 142 4.92 4.51 -9.61
C ALA A 142 5.32 3.96 -8.23
N GLN A 143 5.14 4.79 -7.22
CA GLN A 143 5.28 4.43 -5.82
C GLN A 143 3.93 3.91 -5.29
N THR A 144 3.98 2.98 -4.36
CA THR A 144 2.81 2.36 -3.72
C THR A 144 2.97 2.50 -2.23
N PHE A 145 2.01 3.17 -1.61
CA PHE A 145 1.90 3.32 -0.17
C PHE A 145 0.75 2.42 0.30
N ALA A 146 0.95 1.66 1.37
CA ALA A 146 -0.12 0.91 1.99
C ALA A 146 -0.27 1.31 3.45
N CYS A 147 -1.50 1.30 3.93
CA CYS A 147 -1.90 1.63 5.28
C CYS A 147 -2.99 0.64 5.71
N LEU A 148 -2.88 0.11 6.91
CA LEU A 148 -3.86 -0.81 7.49
C LEU A 148 -3.96 -0.53 8.99
N THR A 149 -5.17 -0.27 9.44
CA THR A 149 -5.50 0.02 10.83
C THR A 149 -6.15 -1.21 11.47
N VAL A 150 -5.65 -1.57 12.64
CA VAL A 150 -6.27 -2.57 13.51
C VAL A 150 -6.61 -1.94 14.86
N ILE A 151 -7.74 -2.36 15.41
CA ILE A 151 -8.16 -1.98 16.76
C ILE A 151 -7.94 -3.19 17.67
N ASP A 152 -7.17 -2.98 18.73
CA ASP A 152 -6.95 -4.00 19.75
C ASP A 152 -8.01 -3.88 20.85
N ASP A 153 -9.05 -4.69 20.72
CA ASP A 153 -10.06 -4.90 21.75
C ASP A 153 -9.55 -5.82 22.88
N ALA A 154 -8.34 -6.37 22.75
CA ALA A 154 -7.73 -7.33 23.66
C ALA A 154 -6.52 -6.76 24.41
N ILE A 155 -6.00 -7.53 25.36
CA ILE A 155 -4.81 -7.20 26.16
C ILE A 155 -3.57 -7.72 25.42
N ILE A 156 -3.35 -7.38 24.14
CA ILE A 156 -2.05 -7.62 23.53
C ILE A 156 -1.14 -6.49 24.01
N GLY A 157 -0.22 -6.82 24.92
CA GLY A 157 0.81 -5.86 25.32
C GLY A 157 1.57 -5.38 24.08
N SER A 158 1.72 -4.07 23.92
CA SER A 158 2.44 -3.44 22.80
C SER A 158 3.80 -4.09 22.56
N ASP A 159 4.54 -4.43 23.62
CA ASP A 159 5.81 -5.16 23.55
C ASP A 159 5.72 -6.49 22.79
N TYR A 160 4.62 -7.25 22.97
CA TYR A 160 4.40 -8.50 22.27
C TYR A 160 4.11 -8.26 20.78
N PHE A 161 3.25 -7.27 20.48
CA PHE A 161 2.96 -6.88 19.11
C PHE A 161 4.23 -6.50 18.34
N PHE A 162 5.06 -5.60 18.88
CA PHE A 162 6.27 -5.15 18.19
C PHE A 162 7.33 -6.24 18.08
N LYS A 163 7.44 -7.13 19.08
CA LYS A 163 8.34 -8.28 19.00
C LYS A 163 7.93 -9.25 17.90
N ASP A 164 6.64 -9.55 17.77
CA ASP A 164 6.15 -10.46 16.74
C ASP A 164 6.20 -9.82 15.34
N LEU A 165 5.86 -8.54 15.23
CA LEU A 165 5.99 -7.73 14.01
C LEU A 165 7.45 -7.73 13.53
N THR A 166 8.39 -7.40 14.41
CA THR A 166 9.83 -7.35 14.10
C THR A 166 10.35 -8.70 13.63
N LYS A 167 9.93 -9.78 14.28
CA LYS A 167 10.31 -11.13 13.89
C LYS A 167 9.71 -11.53 12.55
N THR A 168 8.42 -11.26 12.33
CA THR A 168 7.69 -11.65 11.12
C THR A 168 8.23 -10.94 9.89
N PHE A 169 8.46 -9.63 10.00
CA PHE A 169 8.95 -8.82 8.89
C PHE A 169 10.48 -8.71 8.84
N ASN A 170 11.21 -9.35 9.75
CA ASN A 170 12.68 -9.21 9.88
C ASN A 170 13.10 -7.72 9.90
N ILE A 171 12.47 -6.96 10.80
CA ILE A 171 12.68 -5.51 10.90
C ILE A 171 14.07 -5.22 11.46
N GLN A 172 14.71 -4.22 10.89
CA GLN A 172 16.02 -3.69 11.22
C GLN A 172 15.92 -2.18 11.42
N GLN A 173 16.96 -1.57 12.00
CA GLN A 173 17.06 -0.10 12.15
C GLN A 173 15.84 0.51 12.86
N GLU A 174 15.35 -0.17 13.90
CA GLU A 174 14.17 0.22 14.66
C GLU A 174 14.39 1.57 15.36
N THR A 175 13.41 2.47 15.25
CA THR A 175 13.39 3.75 15.96
C THR A 175 11.98 4.00 16.49
N VAL A 176 11.88 4.49 17.72
CA VAL A 176 10.60 4.87 18.34
C VAL A 176 10.62 6.36 18.65
N GLN A 177 9.55 7.06 18.27
CA GLN A 177 9.32 8.46 18.55
C GLN A 177 8.02 8.60 19.35
N PHE A 178 8.11 9.09 20.58
CA PHE A 178 6.95 9.33 21.44
C PHE A 178 6.32 10.69 21.13
N ASP A 179 5.00 10.77 21.21
CA ASP A 179 4.30 12.06 21.24
C ASP A 179 4.42 12.64 22.65
N ASN A 180 4.89 13.89 22.76
CA ASN A 180 5.20 14.54 24.04
C ASN A 180 3.96 15.16 24.71
N ASN A 181 2.75 14.77 24.31
CA ASN A 181 1.51 15.22 24.94
C ASN A 181 1.33 14.50 26.29
N GLU A 182 1.42 15.27 27.38
CA GLU A 182 1.59 14.83 28.79
C GLU A 182 0.54 13.85 29.37
N ASN A 183 -0.44 13.37 28.59
CA ASN A 183 -1.56 12.55 29.09
C ASN A 183 -1.75 11.18 28.41
N LEU A 184 -0.95 10.79 27.41
CA LEU A 184 -1.14 9.52 26.70
C LEU A 184 0.17 8.74 26.60
N SER A 185 0.44 7.87 27.58
CA SER A 185 1.68 7.09 27.68
C SER A 185 1.92 6.11 26.54
N HIS A 186 0.91 5.86 25.69
CA HIS A 186 0.96 4.85 24.63
C HIS A 186 0.91 5.45 23.22
N ASN A 187 0.99 6.77 23.07
CA ASN A 187 1.07 7.41 21.76
C ASN A 187 2.51 7.51 21.28
N PHE A 188 2.85 6.71 20.27
CA PHE A 188 4.17 6.76 19.66
C PHE A 188 4.14 6.27 18.21
N ILE A 189 5.22 6.56 17.51
CA ILE A 189 5.47 6.10 16.15
C ILE A 189 6.71 5.22 16.17
N PHE A 190 6.55 3.99 15.70
CA PHE A 190 7.63 3.06 15.42
C PHE A 190 8.01 3.14 13.95
N TYR A 191 9.31 3.16 13.67
CA TYR A 191 9.88 3.11 12.33
C TYR A 191 10.84 1.94 12.21
N GLY A 192 10.93 1.35 11.02
CA GLY A 192 11.92 0.32 10.76
C GLY A 192 12.14 0.05 9.28
N TYR A 193 13.03 -0.90 9.02
CA TYR A 193 13.36 -1.38 7.70
C TYR A 193 13.19 -2.89 7.60
N THR A 194 12.38 -3.37 6.67
CA THR A 194 12.32 -4.77 6.26
C THR A 194 12.96 -4.97 4.89
N PRO A 195 13.81 -5.99 4.70
CA PRO A 195 14.32 -6.35 3.38
C PRO A 195 13.26 -7.01 2.48
N LEU A 196 12.08 -7.33 3.03
CA LEU A 196 11.01 -7.98 2.28
C LEU A 196 10.43 -7.04 1.21
N TRP A 197 10.36 -5.73 1.46
CA TRP A 197 9.75 -4.78 0.53
C TRP A 197 10.78 -3.97 -0.25
N THR A 198 10.54 -3.80 -1.55
CA THR A 198 11.45 -3.05 -2.44
C THR A 198 11.36 -1.55 -2.24
N GLN A 199 10.16 -1.04 -1.95
CA GLN A 199 9.93 0.38 -1.74
C GLN A 199 10.46 0.80 -0.38
N LYS A 200 11.11 1.95 -0.34
CA LYS A 200 11.73 2.52 0.86
C LYS A 200 11.89 4.01 0.72
N ILE A 201 11.87 4.70 1.85
CA ILE A 201 12.25 6.11 1.96
C ILE A 201 13.59 6.21 2.66
N SER A 202 14.37 7.21 2.29
CA SER A 202 15.60 7.58 3.00
C SER A 202 15.36 8.93 3.64
N LEU A 203 15.34 8.96 4.97
CA LEU A 203 15.22 10.18 5.77
C LEU A 203 16.53 10.37 6.53
N GLU A 204 17.17 11.51 6.27
CA GLU A 204 18.51 11.83 6.78
C GLU A 204 19.54 10.73 6.47
N ASN A 205 19.83 9.86 7.44
CA ASN A 205 20.82 8.79 7.37
C ASN A 205 20.22 7.39 7.57
N ALA A 206 18.89 7.26 7.67
CA ALA A 206 18.21 6.00 7.88
C ALA A 206 17.34 5.65 6.67
N THR A 207 17.36 4.36 6.30
CA THR A 207 16.43 3.81 5.32
C THR A 207 15.30 3.16 6.09
N MET A 208 14.07 3.48 5.76
CA MET A 208 12.89 2.87 6.38
C MET A 208 11.84 2.55 5.33
N ASN A 209 11.03 1.53 5.59
CA ASN A 209 9.91 1.16 4.75
C ASN A 209 8.75 0.54 5.53
N ILE A 210 8.79 0.63 6.86
CA ILE A 210 7.65 0.34 7.71
C ILE A 210 7.53 1.44 8.76
N GLN A 211 6.31 1.90 8.99
CA GLN A 211 5.94 2.83 10.03
C GLN A 211 4.69 2.30 10.72
N VAL A 212 4.66 2.35 12.05
CA VAL A 212 3.48 2.00 12.84
C VAL A 212 3.16 3.15 13.77
N ALA A 213 1.98 3.75 13.62
CA ALA A 213 1.43 4.68 14.58
C ALA A 213 0.64 3.88 15.63
N VAL A 214 0.89 4.18 16.90
CA VAL A 214 0.14 3.64 18.03
C VAL A 214 -0.60 4.80 18.69
N THR A 215 -1.91 4.64 18.84
CA THR A 215 -2.75 5.59 19.56
C THR A 215 -3.59 4.87 20.60
N GLU A 216 -3.85 5.51 21.72
CA GLU A 216 -4.76 5.03 22.76
C GLU A 216 -6.03 5.86 22.79
N ASN A 217 -7.19 5.21 22.74
CA ASN A 217 -8.46 5.91 22.86
C ASN A 217 -8.82 6.19 24.34
N ALA A 218 -9.90 6.95 24.57
CA ALA A 218 -10.33 7.32 25.94
C ALA A 218 -10.71 6.13 26.84
N GLU A 219 -10.97 4.96 26.23
CA GLU A 219 -11.33 3.72 26.93
C GLU A 219 -10.09 2.84 27.21
N GLY A 220 -8.90 3.25 26.76
CA GLY A 220 -7.64 2.53 26.93
C GLY A 220 -7.36 1.48 25.86
N HIS A 221 -8.15 1.45 24.77
CA HIS A 221 -7.90 0.54 23.65
C HIS A 221 -6.82 1.10 22.74
N LEU A 222 -5.89 0.24 22.33
CA LEU A 222 -4.82 0.60 21.41
C LEU A 222 -5.28 0.42 19.97
N THR A 223 -5.00 1.42 19.15
CA THR A 223 -5.12 1.35 17.70
C THR A 223 -3.71 1.32 17.13
N TYR A 224 -3.45 0.35 16.26
CA TYR A 224 -2.19 0.26 15.52
C TYR A 224 -2.49 0.55 14.06
N THR A 225 -1.86 1.58 13.50
CA THR A 225 -1.88 1.78 12.06
C THR A 225 -0.51 1.52 11.46
N ILE A 226 -0.45 0.45 10.68
CA ILE A 226 0.76 -0.05 10.03
C ILE A 226 0.76 0.47 8.60
N GLY A 227 1.89 1.01 8.14
CA GLY A 227 2.04 1.33 6.74
C GLY A 227 3.46 1.40 6.22
N THR A 228 3.53 1.59 4.91
CA THR A 228 4.73 1.41 4.10
C THR A 228 4.67 2.29 2.85
N PRO A 229 5.81 2.83 2.38
CA PRO A 229 7.04 2.98 3.14
C PRO A 229 6.88 3.89 4.37
N ILE A 230 5.86 4.74 4.37
CA ILE A 230 5.43 5.64 5.47
C ILE A 230 3.91 5.81 5.44
N LEU A 231 3.35 6.32 6.53
CA LEU A 231 1.96 6.75 6.65
C LEU A 231 1.81 8.11 5.96
N ILE A 232 0.99 8.18 4.92
CA ILE A 232 0.77 9.40 4.12
C ILE A 232 -0.61 10.04 4.35
N ASN A 233 -1.48 9.34 5.09
CA ASN A 233 -2.74 9.88 5.58
C ASN A 233 -2.55 10.05 7.09
N GLU A 234 -2.69 11.29 7.59
CA GLU A 234 -2.57 11.60 9.01
C GLU A 234 -3.84 11.16 9.78
N TYR A 235 -3.66 10.83 11.06
CA TYR A 235 -4.67 10.35 12.02
C TYR A 235 -5.31 11.49 12.82
#